data_AF-A0A5K3F6G7-F1
#
_entry.id   AF-A0A5K3F6G7-F1
#
_cell.length_a   1.000
_cell.length_b   1.000
_cell.length_c   1.000
_cell.angle_alpha   90.00
_cell.angle_beta   90.00
_cell.angle_gamma   90.00
#
_symmetry.space_group_name_H-M   'P 1'
#
loop_
_entity.id
_entity.type
_entity.pdbx_description
1 polymer ?
#
loop_
_entity_poly.entity_id
_entity_poly.type
_entity_poly.pdbx_seq_one_letter_code
_entity_poly.pdbx_strand_id
1 'polypeptide(L)'
;MEQLNNARMCPHCSKLCCHECITKWITENRAQCPHCRNTLHTYALINCRWADEVTQQLDSLQTQHIFSDGNSTNARTHVCEAHNERLSVFCGTCDRAICHRCALFDGRHGQHSFRPLDEVYKEHVDRIKSELEKLKHRRREVHALIQDVERNISSVKQAKDERVREIRNAVELIVVRLESNLNGKLTTLTAQRNHLNQETELLDSLLQEVQTQLNSATAANIIFRYPALSAMFAEVHKTPMASFVSTPVPAEFQSEIVPPYDSSTFVIQNFSLLRQRVDPVYSPPLHVGGLSWRLKVYPDGNGVVRGHYLSVFLELSVGIMEPAKYEYRVELVHQGTPPDPTKNILREFASEFEVGECWGYNRFFRLDLLASEGYLSAVNDTLFLKFHVRAPTYYQKCRDQQWYISQLEAHEGHFLAQMADYKDRLNTEIIRPSATTTTNPSGERPGPDSSSDHKRCNCVGEGDCGECLRPPTSSERCPAPTPSTAAAAATAVTVGSFAVKQTRFFTSLLYPVILIFC
;
A
#
# COMPACT_ATOMS: atom_id res chain seq x y z
N MET A 1 -40.08 -8.05 -40.19
CA MET A 1 -39.15 -8.34 -39.08
C MET A 1 -39.84 -9.36 -38.21
N GLU A 2 -39.26 -10.54 -38.02
CA GLU A 2 -39.82 -11.55 -37.11
C GLU A 2 -39.95 -10.94 -35.71
N GLN A 3 -41.14 -11.04 -35.11
CA GLN A 3 -41.40 -10.52 -33.77
C GLN A 3 -40.48 -11.23 -32.75
N LEU A 4 -39.86 -10.44 -31.88
CA LEU A 4 -39.01 -10.92 -30.80
C LEU A 4 -39.87 -11.54 -29.68
N ASN A 5 -40.47 -12.72 -29.94
CA ASN A 5 -41.21 -13.44 -28.92
C ASN A 5 -40.26 -13.88 -27.79
N ASN A 6 -40.63 -13.59 -26.53
CA ASN A 6 -39.86 -13.94 -25.33
C ASN A 6 -38.43 -13.35 -25.37
N ALA A 7 -38.34 -12.02 -25.47
CA ALA A 7 -37.07 -11.32 -25.57
C ALA A 7 -36.19 -11.50 -24.31
N ARG A 8 -34.92 -11.86 -24.54
CA ARG A 8 -33.88 -12.03 -23.52
C ARG A 8 -32.77 -11.01 -23.71
N MET A 9 -32.18 -10.59 -22.61
CA MET A 9 -31.08 -9.63 -22.59
C MET A 9 -29.82 -10.24 -22.00
N CYS A 10 -28.69 -9.98 -22.65
CA CYS A 10 -27.37 -10.34 -22.11
C CYS A 10 -26.99 -9.37 -20.96
N PRO A 11 -26.59 -9.87 -19.77
CA PRO A 11 -26.21 -9.03 -18.64
C PRO A 11 -24.90 -8.25 -18.87
N HIS A 12 -24.07 -8.67 -19.82
CA HIS A 12 -22.78 -8.02 -20.10
C HIS A 12 -22.87 -6.88 -21.11
N CYS A 13 -23.77 -6.96 -22.11
CA CYS A 13 -23.84 -5.96 -23.19
C CYS A 13 -25.23 -5.36 -23.41
N SER A 14 -26.23 -5.79 -22.64
CA SER A 14 -27.60 -5.29 -22.69
C SER A 14 -28.30 -5.41 -24.06
N LYS A 15 -27.75 -6.22 -24.97
CA LYS A 15 -28.38 -6.51 -26.27
C LYS A 15 -29.51 -7.52 -26.10
N LEU A 16 -30.61 -7.25 -26.80
CA LEU A 16 -31.82 -8.05 -26.85
C LEU A 16 -31.69 -9.13 -27.93
N CYS A 17 -32.23 -10.31 -27.65
CA CYS A 17 -32.25 -11.45 -28.55
C CYS A 17 -33.49 -12.31 -28.25
N CYS A 18 -33.98 -13.06 -29.25
CA CYS A 18 -35.03 -14.04 -29.03
C CYS A 18 -34.50 -15.18 -28.15
N HIS A 19 -35.30 -15.66 -27.19
CA HIS A 19 -34.92 -16.74 -26.28
C HIS A 19 -34.50 -18.01 -27.02
N GLU A 20 -35.23 -18.41 -28.07
CA GLU A 20 -34.93 -19.62 -28.83
C GLU A 20 -33.61 -19.47 -29.60
N CYS A 21 -33.42 -18.33 -30.27
CA CYS A 21 -32.20 -18.06 -31.04
C CYS A 21 -30.94 -18.06 -30.15
N ILE A 22 -31.01 -17.40 -28.98
CA ILE A 22 -29.85 -17.32 -28.09
C ILE A 22 -29.59 -18.64 -27.36
N THR A 23 -30.64 -19.39 -27.04
CA THR A 23 -30.51 -20.73 -26.43
C THR A 23 -29.83 -21.67 -27.41
N LYS A 24 -30.32 -21.72 -28.66
CA LYS A 24 -29.72 -22.50 -29.75
C LYS A 24 -28.25 -22.11 -29.98
N TRP A 25 -27.94 -20.82 -29.99
CA TRP A 25 -26.57 -20.34 -30.14
C TRP A 25 -25.63 -20.79 -29.01
N ILE A 26 -26.09 -20.70 -27.75
CA ILE A 26 -25.30 -21.10 -26.58
C ILE A 26 -25.07 -22.62 -26.55
N THR A 27 -26.08 -23.41 -26.95
CA THR A 27 -26.01 -24.88 -26.93
C THR A 27 -25.28 -25.48 -28.13
N GLU A 28 -25.46 -24.92 -29.34
CA GLU A 28 -24.94 -25.53 -30.57
C GLU A 28 -23.64 -24.92 -31.08
N ASN A 29 -23.33 -23.66 -30.73
CA ASN A 29 -22.10 -22.99 -31.17
C ASN A 29 -21.11 -22.83 -30.01
N ARG A 30 -21.29 -21.79 -29.20
CA ARG A 30 -20.36 -21.42 -28.12
C ARG A 30 -21.14 -20.79 -26.99
N ALA A 31 -20.76 -21.11 -25.75
CA ALA A 31 -21.29 -20.50 -24.54
C ALA A 31 -20.80 -19.05 -24.34
N GLN A 32 -21.01 -18.20 -25.36
CA GLN A 32 -20.61 -16.81 -25.41
C GLN A 32 -21.71 -15.98 -26.09
N CYS A 33 -21.84 -14.72 -25.67
CA CYS A 33 -22.75 -13.79 -26.33
C CYS A 33 -22.31 -13.52 -27.79
N PRO A 34 -23.22 -13.59 -28.79
CA PRO A 34 -22.91 -13.25 -30.18
C PRO A 34 -22.38 -11.82 -30.36
N HIS A 35 -22.77 -10.90 -29.47
CA HIS A 35 -22.46 -9.47 -29.60
C HIS A 35 -21.20 -9.05 -28.87
N CYS A 36 -21.00 -9.49 -27.62
CA CYS A 36 -19.85 -9.06 -26.82
C CYS A 36 -18.79 -10.14 -26.59
N ARG A 37 -19.05 -11.38 -27.02
CA ARG A 37 -18.14 -12.54 -26.90
C ARG A 37 -17.79 -12.94 -25.45
N ASN A 38 -18.35 -12.27 -24.44
CA ASN A 38 -18.25 -12.72 -23.05
C ASN A 38 -18.97 -14.05 -22.86
N THR A 39 -18.44 -14.89 -21.96
CA THR A 39 -19.05 -16.16 -21.56
C THR A 39 -20.49 -15.95 -21.10
N LEU A 40 -21.42 -16.71 -21.64
CA LEU A 40 -22.85 -16.56 -21.41
C LEU A 40 -23.52 -17.92 -21.34
N HIS A 41 -24.25 -18.15 -20.25
CA HIS A 41 -25.08 -19.34 -20.05
C HIS A 41 -26.57 -18.98 -20.12
N THR A 42 -27.40 -19.94 -20.49
CA THR A 42 -28.86 -19.75 -20.68
C THR A 42 -29.56 -19.26 -19.41
N TYR A 43 -29.14 -19.70 -18.23
CA TYR A 43 -29.68 -19.26 -16.94
C TYR A 43 -29.30 -17.81 -16.57
N ALA A 44 -28.25 -17.25 -17.17
CA ALA A 44 -27.78 -15.89 -16.90
C ALA A 44 -28.49 -14.83 -17.76
N LEU A 45 -29.40 -15.25 -18.66
CA LEU A 45 -30.17 -14.35 -19.50
C LEU A 45 -31.29 -13.66 -18.72
N ILE A 46 -31.34 -12.34 -18.81
CA ILE A 46 -32.37 -11.54 -18.16
C ILE A 46 -33.64 -11.61 -19.03
N ASN A 47 -34.78 -11.93 -18.41
CA ASN A 47 -36.08 -11.87 -19.07
C ASN A 47 -36.56 -10.42 -19.19
N CYS A 48 -36.80 -9.94 -20.41
CA CYS A 48 -37.28 -8.59 -20.66
C CYS A 48 -38.79 -8.56 -20.87
N ARG A 49 -39.54 -8.65 -19.76
CA ARG A 49 -41.02 -8.63 -19.76
C ARG A 49 -41.63 -7.36 -20.37
N TRP A 50 -40.88 -6.25 -20.37
CA TRP A 50 -41.31 -4.98 -20.96
C TRP A 50 -41.25 -4.99 -22.49
N ALA A 51 -40.45 -5.88 -23.10
CA ALA A 51 -40.28 -5.91 -24.55
C ALA A 51 -41.59 -6.30 -25.25
N ASP A 52 -42.31 -7.28 -24.70
CA ASP A 52 -43.61 -7.72 -25.22
C ASP A 52 -44.65 -6.58 -25.15
N GLU A 53 -44.66 -5.81 -24.06
CA GLU A 53 -45.57 -4.68 -23.85
C GLU A 53 -45.26 -3.52 -24.84
N VAL A 54 -43.98 -3.25 -25.10
CA VAL A 54 -43.55 -2.23 -26.09
C VAL A 54 -43.82 -2.67 -27.52
N THR A 55 -43.62 -3.95 -27.85
CA THR A 55 -43.99 -4.49 -29.17
C THR A 55 -45.51 -4.43 -29.37
N GLN A 56 -46.30 -4.72 -28.34
CA GLN A 56 -47.76 -4.62 -28.40
C GLN A 56 -48.24 -3.18 -28.54
N GLN A 57 -47.57 -2.20 -27.90
CA GLN A 57 -47.82 -0.78 -28.09
C GLN A 57 -47.42 -0.30 -29.49
N LEU A 58 -46.30 -0.78 -30.04
CA LEU A 58 -45.88 -0.50 -31.42
C LEU A 58 -46.85 -1.07 -32.44
N ASP A 59 -47.33 -2.30 -32.24
CA ASP A 59 -48.36 -2.92 -33.09
C ASP A 59 -49.70 -2.19 -32.97
N SER A 60 -50.05 -1.69 -31.77
CA SER A 60 -51.23 -0.84 -31.55
C SER A 60 -51.10 0.50 -32.29
N LEU A 61 -49.91 1.12 -32.28
CA LEU A 61 -49.62 2.35 -33.02
C LEU A 61 -49.60 2.13 -34.53
N GLN A 62 -49.09 0.98 -35.01
CA GLN A 62 -49.10 0.62 -36.43
C GLN A 62 -50.52 0.29 -36.93
N THR A 63 -51.34 -0.36 -36.10
CA THR A 63 -52.75 -0.66 -36.42
C THR A 63 -53.61 0.61 -36.41
N GLN A 64 -53.32 1.57 -35.53
CA GLN A 64 -53.91 2.91 -35.57
C GLN A 64 -53.52 3.71 -36.82
N HIS A 65 -52.39 3.38 -37.47
CA HIS A 65 -51.91 4.06 -38.67
C HIS A 65 -52.53 3.51 -39.98
N ILE A 66 -53.28 2.39 -39.94
CA ILE A 66 -53.92 1.79 -41.11
C ILE A 66 -55.45 2.08 -41.17
N PHE A 67 -56.06 2.50 -40.05
CA PHE A 67 -57.49 2.89 -40.01
C PHE A 67 -57.75 4.36 -39.65
N SER A 68 -56.72 5.20 -39.64
CA SER A 68 -56.89 6.64 -39.50
C SER A 68 -56.66 7.34 -40.84
N ASP A 69 -57.69 7.31 -41.68
CA ASP A 69 -57.93 8.40 -42.63
C ASP A 69 -57.81 9.72 -41.86
N GLY A 70 -56.75 10.47 -42.19
CA GLY A 70 -56.48 11.77 -41.60
C GLY A 70 -57.56 12.76 -42.01
N ASN A 71 -58.46 13.12 -41.07
CA ASN A 71 -58.91 14.51 -40.91
C ASN A 71 -59.87 14.84 -39.75
N SER A 72 -60.34 13.90 -38.92
CA SER A 72 -61.45 14.22 -37.98
C SER A 72 -61.12 14.40 -36.49
N THR A 73 -59.92 14.07 -36.00
CA THR A 73 -59.62 14.19 -34.56
C THR A 73 -59.08 15.57 -34.13
N ASN A 74 -58.48 16.35 -35.03
CA ASN A 74 -58.05 17.73 -34.73
C ASN A 74 -59.20 18.76 -34.74
N ALA A 75 -60.39 18.41 -35.24
CA ALA A 75 -61.50 19.36 -35.33
C ALA A 75 -62.18 19.63 -33.97
N ARG A 76 -62.11 18.68 -33.01
CA ARG A 76 -62.79 18.79 -31.71
C ARG A 76 -62.00 19.56 -30.64
N THR A 77 -60.70 19.77 -30.81
CA THR A 77 -59.84 20.50 -29.85
C THR A 77 -59.86 22.02 -30.05
N HIS A 78 -60.37 22.50 -31.18
CA HIS A 78 -60.49 23.92 -31.51
C HIS A 78 -61.91 24.48 -31.34
N VAL A 79 -62.85 23.68 -30.80
CA VAL A 79 -64.25 24.07 -30.58
C VAL A 79 -64.60 23.96 -29.10
N CYS A 80 -65.46 24.87 -28.63
CA CYS A 80 -65.97 24.90 -27.27
C CYS A 80 -66.97 23.77 -27.07
N GLU A 81 -66.78 22.94 -26.04
CA GLU A 81 -67.64 21.79 -25.74
C GLU A 81 -69.09 22.19 -25.41
N ALA A 82 -69.30 23.37 -24.81
CA ALA A 82 -70.64 23.83 -24.40
C ALA A 82 -71.46 24.44 -25.56
N HIS A 83 -70.79 25.03 -26.55
CA HIS A 83 -71.45 25.80 -27.62
C HIS A 83 -71.16 25.27 -29.03
N ASN A 84 -70.30 24.24 -29.14
CA ASN A 84 -69.80 23.66 -30.39
C ASN A 84 -69.27 24.72 -31.38
N GLU A 85 -68.60 25.74 -30.84
CA GLU A 85 -68.19 26.94 -31.56
C GLU A 85 -66.69 27.19 -31.42
N ARG A 86 -66.04 27.73 -32.45
CA ARG A 86 -64.57 27.90 -32.48
C ARG A 86 -64.07 28.68 -31.27
N LEU A 87 -63.03 28.14 -30.62
CA LEU A 87 -62.28 28.83 -29.57
C LEU A 87 -61.56 30.03 -30.19
N SER A 88 -61.84 31.23 -29.70
CA SER A 88 -61.32 32.48 -30.26
C SER A 88 -60.88 33.49 -29.21
N VAL A 89 -61.22 33.26 -27.94
CA VAL A 89 -60.94 34.15 -26.82
C VAL A 89 -60.18 33.39 -25.75
N PHE A 90 -59.14 34.00 -25.18
CA PHE A 90 -58.46 33.50 -23.99
C PHE A 90 -58.95 34.25 -22.76
N CYS A 91 -59.44 33.52 -21.76
CA CYS A 91 -59.87 34.09 -20.49
C CYS A 91 -58.69 34.09 -19.50
N GLY A 92 -58.15 35.27 -19.19
CA GLY A 92 -56.97 35.41 -18.31
C GLY A 92 -57.25 35.04 -16.85
N THR A 93 -58.51 35.16 -16.40
CA THR A 93 -58.91 34.79 -15.02
C THR A 93 -59.05 33.28 -14.86
N CYS A 94 -59.45 32.56 -15.92
CA CYS A 94 -59.64 31.11 -15.91
C CYS A 94 -58.48 30.32 -16.51
N ASP A 95 -57.49 31.01 -17.11
CA ASP A 95 -56.33 30.44 -17.80
C ASP A 95 -56.69 29.40 -18.88
N ARG A 96 -57.76 29.66 -19.64
CA ARG A 96 -58.31 28.72 -20.64
C ARG A 96 -58.82 29.43 -21.89
N ALA A 97 -58.72 28.74 -23.02
CA ALA A 97 -59.33 29.16 -24.29
C ALA A 97 -60.83 28.85 -24.29
N ILE A 98 -61.65 29.82 -24.71
CA ILE A 98 -63.12 29.76 -24.76
C ILE A 98 -63.63 30.30 -26.11
N CYS A 99 -64.89 30.05 -26.47
CA CYS A 99 -65.54 30.70 -27.61
C CYS A 99 -66.14 32.07 -27.22
N HIS A 100 -66.51 32.89 -28.20
CA HIS A 100 -67.09 34.21 -27.95
C HIS A 100 -68.43 34.17 -27.20
N ARG A 101 -69.23 33.09 -27.34
CA ARG A 101 -70.47 32.92 -26.55
C ARG A 101 -70.21 32.73 -25.06
N CYS A 102 -69.17 31.97 -24.70
CA CYS A 102 -68.72 31.84 -23.31
C CYS A 102 -68.30 33.19 -22.71
N ALA A 103 -67.66 34.05 -23.50
CA ALA A 103 -67.19 35.35 -23.03
C ALA A 103 -68.33 36.36 -22.81
N LEU A 104 -69.37 36.34 -23.66
CA LEU A 104 -70.41 37.38 -23.68
C LEU A 104 -71.72 37.00 -22.98
N PHE A 105 -72.14 35.72 -23.02
CA PHE A 105 -73.52 35.33 -22.68
C PHE A 105 -73.62 34.27 -21.59
N ASP A 106 -72.53 33.56 -21.28
CA ASP A 106 -72.57 32.38 -20.40
C ASP A 106 -72.63 32.73 -18.91
N GLY A 107 -72.59 34.03 -18.53
CA GLY A 107 -72.67 34.53 -17.15
C GLY A 107 -71.48 34.16 -16.24
N ARG A 108 -70.85 33.01 -16.47
CA ARG A 108 -69.72 32.41 -15.76
C ARG A 108 -68.40 33.17 -15.95
N HIS A 109 -68.27 33.94 -17.03
CA HIS A 109 -67.08 34.73 -17.34
C HIS A 109 -67.35 36.26 -17.36
N GLY A 110 -68.53 36.72 -16.93
CA GLY A 110 -68.97 38.11 -17.11
C GLY A 110 -68.12 39.20 -16.44
N GLN A 111 -67.24 38.85 -15.49
CA GLN A 111 -66.31 39.78 -14.82
C GLN A 111 -64.83 39.43 -15.09
N HIS A 112 -64.53 38.56 -16.05
CA HIS A 112 -63.17 38.11 -16.33
C HIS A 112 -62.46 38.95 -17.38
N SER A 113 -61.13 38.91 -17.37
CA SER A 113 -60.31 39.55 -18.40
C SER A 113 -60.20 38.66 -19.64
N PHE A 114 -60.31 39.27 -20.82
CA PHE A 114 -60.29 38.58 -22.10
C PHE A 114 -59.24 39.18 -23.03
N ARG A 115 -58.54 38.31 -23.76
CA ARG A 115 -57.65 38.68 -24.87
C ARG A 115 -57.94 37.78 -26.09
N PRO A 116 -57.70 38.24 -27.33
CA PRO A 116 -57.79 37.37 -28.51
C PRO A 116 -56.88 36.14 -28.36
N LEU A 117 -57.41 34.95 -28.66
CA LEU A 117 -56.66 33.70 -28.49
C LEU A 117 -55.37 33.67 -29.32
N ASP A 118 -55.40 34.22 -30.54
CA ASP A 118 -54.25 34.24 -31.45
C ASP A 118 -53.09 35.12 -30.90
N GLU A 119 -53.40 36.21 -30.21
CA GLU A 119 -52.40 37.08 -29.59
C GLU A 119 -51.72 36.38 -28.41
N VAL A 120 -52.50 35.77 -27.51
CA VAL A 120 -51.97 35.02 -26.35
C VAL A 120 -51.21 33.78 -26.82
N TYR A 121 -51.71 33.09 -27.85
CA TYR A 121 -51.02 31.97 -28.48
C TYR A 121 -49.65 32.40 -29.00
N LYS A 122 -49.57 33.49 -29.77
CA LYS A 122 -48.30 34.01 -30.29
C LYS A 122 -47.34 34.35 -29.15
N GLU A 123 -47.81 35.06 -28.14
CA GLU A 123 -47.03 35.44 -26.95
C GLU A 123 -46.48 34.20 -26.21
N HIS A 124 -47.33 33.19 -25.96
CA HIS A 124 -46.93 31.97 -25.27
C HIS A 124 -45.97 31.12 -26.11
N VAL A 125 -46.21 31.00 -27.43
CA VAL A 125 -45.30 30.31 -28.35
C VAL A 125 -43.95 31.00 -28.40
N ASP A 126 -43.91 32.33 -28.47
CA ASP A 126 -42.66 33.10 -28.49
C ASP A 126 -41.89 32.95 -27.16
N ARG A 127 -42.60 32.95 -26.02
CA ARG A 127 -42.00 32.66 -24.71
C ARG A 127 -41.44 31.24 -24.62
N ILE A 128 -42.18 30.23 -25.09
CA ILE A 128 -41.72 28.83 -25.12
C ILE A 128 -40.51 28.68 -26.05
N LYS A 129 -40.53 29.32 -27.22
CA LYS A 129 -39.37 29.33 -28.14
C LYS A 129 -38.14 29.95 -27.50
N SER A 130 -38.30 31.05 -26.76
CA SER A 130 -37.20 31.69 -26.02
C SER A 130 -36.59 30.75 -24.97
N GLU A 131 -37.42 30.10 -24.15
CA GLU A 131 -36.95 29.11 -23.17
C GLU A 131 -36.31 27.88 -23.82
N LEU A 132 -36.84 27.43 -24.96
CA LEU A 132 -36.26 26.33 -25.73
C LEU A 132 -34.83 26.68 -26.21
N GLU A 133 -34.59 27.91 -26.67
CA GLU A 133 -33.24 28.34 -27.05
C GLU A 133 -32.28 28.38 -25.85
N LYS A 134 -32.74 28.79 -24.66
CA LYS A 134 -31.95 28.71 -23.42
C LYS A 134 -31.59 27.26 -23.07
N LEU A 135 -32.54 26.33 -23.18
CA LEU A 135 -32.30 24.90 -22.96
C LEU A 135 -31.32 24.32 -23.98
N LYS A 136 -31.41 24.71 -25.25
CA LYS A 136 -30.43 24.32 -26.28
C LYS A 136 -29.03 24.86 -25.98
N HIS A 137 -28.92 26.08 -25.47
CA HIS A 137 -27.65 26.65 -25.02
C HIS A 137 -27.07 25.85 -23.84
N ARG A 138 -27.85 25.66 -22.77
CA ARG A 138 -27.44 24.85 -21.61
C ARG A 138 -27.03 23.44 -21.99
N ARG A 139 -27.73 22.81 -22.95
CA ARG A 139 -27.34 21.51 -23.49
C ARG A 139 -25.96 21.56 -24.13
N ARG A 140 -25.63 22.59 -24.91
CA ARG A 140 -24.29 22.75 -25.50
C ARG A 140 -23.21 22.92 -24.43
N GLU A 141 -23.46 23.72 -23.40
CA GLU A 141 -22.53 23.90 -22.29
C GLU A 141 -22.26 22.58 -21.56
N VAL A 142 -23.31 21.81 -21.24
CA VAL A 142 -23.15 20.49 -20.61
C VAL A 142 -22.37 19.52 -21.51
N HIS A 143 -22.62 19.53 -22.83
CA HIS A 143 -21.81 18.71 -23.74
C HIS A 143 -20.34 19.15 -23.79
N ALA A 144 -20.06 20.45 -23.72
CA ALA A 144 -18.68 20.95 -23.63
C ALA A 144 -17.99 20.47 -22.33
N LEU A 145 -18.69 20.55 -21.19
CA LEU A 145 -18.19 20.04 -19.92
C LEU A 145 -17.92 18.52 -19.94
N ILE A 146 -18.78 17.74 -20.61
CA ILE A 146 -18.53 16.30 -20.80
C ILE A 146 -17.24 16.08 -21.60
N GLN A 147 -17.05 16.81 -22.70
CA GLN A 147 -15.82 16.73 -23.49
C GLN A 147 -14.58 17.12 -22.69
N ASP A 148 -14.68 18.12 -21.81
CA ASP A 148 -13.59 18.53 -20.92
C ASP A 148 -13.19 17.43 -19.94
N VAL A 149 -14.18 16.75 -19.34
CA VAL A 149 -13.95 15.60 -18.46
C VAL A 149 -13.34 14.43 -19.24
N GLU A 150 -13.80 14.14 -20.46
CA GLU A 150 -13.22 13.09 -21.31
C GLU A 150 -11.77 13.38 -21.69
N ARG A 151 -11.43 14.65 -21.99
CA ARG A 151 -10.05 15.09 -22.21
C ARG A 151 -9.21 14.92 -20.96
N ASN A 152 -9.72 15.30 -19.80
CA ASN A 152 -9.02 15.11 -18.51
C ASN A 152 -8.78 13.62 -18.21
N ILE A 153 -9.79 12.76 -18.40
CA ILE A 153 -9.65 11.30 -18.25
C ILE A 153 -8.54 10.77 -19.16
N SER A 154 -8.48 11.23 -20.41
CA SER A 154 -7.46 10.82 -21.37
C SER A 154 -6.06 11.29 -20.94
N SER A 155 -5.94 12.52 -20.44
CA SER A 155 -4.69 13.08 -19.92
C SER A 155 -4.17 12.29 -18.70
N VAL A 156 -5.03 11.99 -17.73
CA VAL A 156 -4.67 11.18 -16.55
C VAL A 156 -4.22 9.77 -16.95
N LYS A 157 -4.92 9.14 -17.91
CA LYS A 157 -4.51 7.83 -18.44
C LYS A 157 -3.13 7.88 -19.09
N GLN A 158 -2.90 8.87 -19.94
CA GLN A 158 -1.60 9.07 -20.61
C GLN A 158 -0.47 9.33 -19.60
N ALA A 159 -0.70 10.18 -18.59
CA ALA A 159 0.28 10.44 -17.54
C ALA A 159 0.63 9.16 -16.76
N LYS A 160 -0.35 8.32 -16.44
CA LYS A 160 -0.11 7.02 -15.80
C LYS A 160 0.66 6.07 -16.73
N ASP A 161 0.33 6.00 -18.02
CA ASP A 161 1.03 5.17 -19.00
C ASP A 161 2.49 5.62 -19.21
N GLU A 162 2.77 6.92 -19.14
CA GLU A 162 4.13 7.48 -19.12
C GLU A 162 4.95 6.93 -17.95
N ARG A 163 4.42 7.02 -16.72
CA ARG A 163 5.11 6.50 -15.54
C ARG A 163 5.32 4.99 -15.60
N VAL A 164 4.36 4.24 -16.11
CA VAL A 164 4.53 2.78 -16.31
C VAL A 164 5.66 2.49 -17.28
N ARG A 165 5.79 3.25 -18.36
CA ARG A 165 6.87 3.08 -19.34
C ARG A 165 8.23 3.45 -18.75
N GLU A 166 8.32 4.55 -18.00
CA GLU A 166 9.53 4.94 -17.27
C GLU A 166 10.00 3.82 -16.33
N ILE A 167 9.08 3.25 -15.53
CA ILE A 167 9.37 2.15 -14.61
C ILE A 167 9.87 0.91 -15.37
N ARG A 168 9.21 0.54 -16.48
CA ARG A 168 9.63 -0.61 -17.29
C ARG A 168 11.04 -0.43 -17.84
N ASN A 169 11.34 0.72 -18.44
CA ASN A 169 12.67 1.02 -18.97
C ASN A 169 13.73 0.96 -17.87
N ALA A 170 13.46 1.50 -16.68
CA ALA A 170 14.38 1.45 -15.55
C ALA A 170 14.63 0.01 -15.06
N VAL A 171 13.57 -0.81 -14.95
CA VAL A 171 13.69 -2.22 -14.55
C VAL A 171 14.45 -3.04 -15.59
N GLU A 172 14.21 -2.82 -16.89
CA GLU A 172 14.96 -3.47 -17.97
C GLU A 172 16.47 -3.16 -17.86
N LEU A 173 16.85 -1.91 -17.59
CA LEU A 173 18.25 -1.53 -17.37
C LEU A 173 18.85 -2.17 -16.09
N ILE A 174 18.05 -2.40 -15.05
CA ILE A 174 18.49 -3.12 -13.85
C ILE A 174 18.73 -4.60 -14.19
N VAL A 175 17.83 -5.24 -14.93
CA VAL A 175 17.98 -6.65 -15.35
C VAL A 175 19.25 -6.86 -16.17
N VAL A 176 19.50 -6.00 -17.17
CA VAL A 176 20.72 -6.06 -17.99
C VAL A 176 21.99 -5.95 -17.14
N ARG A 177 21.99 -5.11 -16.11
CA ARG A 177 23.14 -5.00 -15.19
C ARG A 177 23.30 -6.21 -14.28
N LEU A 178 22.22 -6.81 -13.82
CA LEU A 178 22.27 -8.07 -13.04
C LEU A 178 22.82 -9.22 -13.90
N GLU A 179 22.40 -9.32 -15.16
CA GLU A 179 22.93 -10.31 -16.12
C GLU A 179 24.43 -10.11 -16.37
N SER A 180 24.86 -8.85 -16.57
CA SER A 180 26.28 -8.51 -16.71
C SER A 180 27.09 -8.88 -15.46
N ASN A 181 26.55 -8.60 -14.26
CA ASN A 181 27.19 -8.97 -12.99
C ASN A 181 27.31 -10.50 -12.84
N LEU A 182 26.25 -11.24 -13.17
CA LEU A 182 26.26 -12.71 -13.16
C LEU A 182 27.31 -13.25 -14.11
N ASN A 183 27.36 -12.75 -15.35
CA ASN A 183 28.33 -13.18 -16.34
C ASN A 183 29.77 -12.91 -15.89
N GLY A 184 30.02 -11.75 -15.28
CA GLY A 184 31.30 -11.42 -14.64
C GLY A 184 31.69 -12.45 -13.57
N LYS A 185 30.80 -12.73 -12.62
CA LYS A 185 31.03 -13.73 -11.56
C LYS A 185 31.29 -15.14 -12.13
N LEU A 186 30.49 -15.58 -13.11
CA LEU A 186 30.65 -16.89 -13.75
C LEU A 186 31.96 -16.98 -14.54
N THR A 187 32.41 -15.90 -15.17
CA THR A 187 33.70 -15.85 -15.87
C THR A 187 34.86 -16.06 -14.90
N THR A 188 34.82 -15.37 -13.74
CA THR A 188 35.82 -15.57 -12.68
C THR A 188 35.80 -17.00 -12.14
N LEU A 189 34.63 -17.56 -11.81
CA LEU A 189 34.52 -18.93 -11.31
C LEU A 189 34.97 -19.97 -12.36
N THR A 190 34.66 -19.75 -13.63
CA THR A 190 35.09 -20.62 -14.73
C THR A 190 36.61 -20.58 -14.90
N ALA A 191 37.22 -19.40 -14.78
CA ALA A 191 38.67 -19.25 -14.81
C ALA A 191 39.34 -19.99 -13.63
N GLN A 192 38.81 -19.83 -12.42
CA GLN A 192 39.28 -20.55 -11.22
C GLN A 192 39.18 -22.07 -11.41
N ARG A 193 38.04 -22.57 -11.89
CA ARG A 193 37.84 -23.99 -12.21
C ARG A 193 38.84 -24.49 -13.26
N ASN A 194 39.04 -23.73 -14.34
CA ASN A 194 39.95 -24.11 -15.41
C ASN A 194 41.39 -24.21 -14.93
N HIS A 195 41.82 -23.28 -14.06
CA HIS A 195 43.15 -23.34 -13.46
C HIS A 195 43.33 -24.61 -12.62
N LEU A 196 42.36 -24.94 -11.75
CA LEU A 196 42.41 -26.17 -10.95
C LEU A 196 42.38 -27.45 -11.80
N ASN A 197 41.61 -27.46 -12.89
CA ASN A 197 41.58 -28.59 -13.81
C ASN A 197 42.93 -28.79 -14.51
N GLN A 198 43.61 -27.71 -14.93
CA GLN A 198 44.94 -27.79 -15.55
C GLN A 198 45.98 -28.36 -14.58
N GLU A 199 45.95 -27.95 -13.31
CA GLU A 199 46.83 -28.51 -12.29
C GLU A 199 46.53 -29.99 -12.01
N THR A 200 45.25 -30.37 -12.03
CA THR A 200 44.84 -31.77 -11.88
C THR A 200 45.35 -32.62 -13.05
N GLU A 201 45.19 -32.15 -14.30
CA GLU A 201 45.69 -32.84 -15.49
C GLU A 201 47.22 -32.99 -15.49
N LEU A 202 47.95 -31.95 -15.05
CA LEU A 202 49.40 -32.00 -14.89
C LEU A 202 49.81 -33.07 -13.89
N LEU A 203 49.17 -33.10 -12.70
CA LEU A 203 49.46 -34.08 -11.66
C LEU A 203 49.11 -35.51 -12.11
N ASP A 204 47.98 -35.72 -12.78
CA ASP A 204 47.58 -37.02 -13.31
C ASP A 204 48.59 -37.53 -14.35
N SER A 205 49.06 -36.67 -15.24
CA SER A 205 50.08 -37.04 -16.25
C SER A 205 51.41 -37.45 -15.60
N LEU A 206 51.84 -36.71 -14.58
CA LEU A 206 53.06 -37.00 -13.83
C LEU A 206 52.94 -38.30 -13.06
N LEU A 207 51.81 -38.53 -12.38
CA LEU A 207 51.53 -39.78 -11.67
C LEU A 207 51.55 -40.96 -12.63
N GLN A 208 50.92 -40.84 -13.80
CA GLN A 208 50.90 -41.90 -14.81
C GLN A 208 52.31 -42.21 -15.34
N GLU A 209 53.12 -41.19 -15.63
CA GLU A 209 54.50 -41.37 -16.10
C GLU A 209 55.35 -42.09 -15.05
N VAL A 210 55.32 -41.61 -13.80
CA VAL A 210 56.09 -42.18 -12.69
C VAL A 210 55.67 -43.63 -12.42
N GLN A 211 54.36 -43.90 -12.41
CA GLN A 211 53.84 -45.25 -12.20
C GLN A 211 54.26 -46.20 -13.33
N THR A 212 54.25 -45.72 -14.57
CA THR A 212 54.69 -46.52 -15.73
C THR A 212 56.19 -46.82 -15.66
N GLN A 213 57.02 -45.84 -15.29
CA GLN A 213 58.45 -46.06 -15.08
C GLN A 213 58.70 -47.04 -13.92
N LEU A 214 57.94 -46.97 -12.82
CA LEU A 214 58.05 -47.93 -11.72
C LEU A 214 57.71 -49.36 -12.14
N ASN A 215 56.66 -49.54 -12.94
CA ASN A 215 56.15 -50.86 -13.31
C ASN A 215 56.94 -51.55 -14.43
N SER A 216 57.65 -50.80 -15.27
CA SER A 216 58.29 -51.32 -16.49
C SER A 216 59.82 -51.22 -16.50
N ALA A 217 60.43 -50.37 -15.67
CA ALA A 217 61.88 -50.21 -15.65
C ALA A 217 62.60 -51.29 -14.83
N THR A 218 63.83 -51.61 -15.24
CA THR A 218 64.70 -52.49 -14.46
C THR A 218 65.18 -51.79 -13.18
N ALA A 219 65.50 -52.56 -12.14
CA ALA A 219 65.94 -52.03 -10.85
C ALA A 219 67.14 -51.06 -10.98
N ALA A 220 68.10 -51.36 -11.86
CA ALA A 220 69.26 -50.50 -12.11
C ALA A 220 68.88 -49.13 -12.71
N ASN A 221 67.89 -49.09 -13.62
CA ASN A 221 67.44 -47.86 -14.27
C ASN A 221 66.65 -46.97 -13.29
N ILE A 222 65.87 -47.57 -12.38
CA ILE A 222 65.19 -46.83 -11.31
C ILE A 222 66.20 -46.19 -10.35
N ILE A 223 67.23 -46.93 -9.92
CA ILE A 223 68.29 -46.40 -9.04
C ILE A 223 69.01 -45.23 -9.72
N PHE A 224 69.32 -45.34 -11.02
CA PHE A 224 69.98 -44.28 -11.78
C PHE A 224 69.10 -43.02 -11.92
N ARG A 225 67.79 -43.18 -12.17
CA ARG A 225 66.85 -42.05 -12.37
C ARG A 225 66.29 -41.45 -11.08
N TYR A 226 66.41 -42.14 -9.95
CA TYR A 226 65.86 -41.70 -8.66
C TYR A 226 66.21 -40.24 -8.30
N PRO A 227 67.45 -39.74 -8.46
CA PRO A 227 67.77 -38.35 -8.15
C PRO A 227 66.97 -37.34 -8.99
N ALA A 228 66.70 -37.65 -10.27
CA ALA A 228 65.92 -36.79 -11.16
C ALA A 228 64.43 -36.81 -10.79
N LEU A 229 63.87 -37.99 -10.49
CA LEU A 229 62.47 -38.12 -10.02
C LEU A 229 62.27 -37.39 -8.68
N SER A 230 63.20 -37.54 -7.75
CA SER A 230 63.17 -36.86 -6.45
C SER A 230 63.22 -35.34 -6.60
N ALA A 231 64.01 -34.81 -7.54
CA ALA A 231 64.08 -33.37 -7.81
C ALA A 231 62.76 -32.85 -8.40
N MET A 232 62.13 -33.61 -9.31
CA MET A 232 60.84 -33.28 -9.89
C MET A 232 59.71 -33.27 -8.84
N PHE A 233 59.67 -34.25 -7.94
CA PHE A 233 58.72 -34.23 -6.82
C PHE A 233 58.93 -33.03 -5.89
N ALA A 234 60.20 -32.72 -5.59
CA ALA A 234 60.52 -31.56 -4.78
C ALA A 234 60.04 -30.26 -5.45
N GLU A 235 60.14 -30.15 -6.78
CA GLU A 235 59.64 -29.00 -7.53
C GLU A 235 58.12 -28.87 -7.47
N VAL A 236 57.38 -29.96 -7.70
CA VAL A 236 55.91 -29.97 -7.60
C VAL A 236 55.44 -29.64 -6.18
N HIS A 237 56.14 -30.12 -5.15
CA HIS A 237 55.79 -29.81 -3.77
C HIS A 237 56.15 -28.38 -3.32
N LYS A 238 56.88 -27.59 -4.12
CA LYS A 238 57.16 -26.18 -3.81
C LYS A 238 55.94 -25.29 -3.95
N THR A 239 54.94 -25.66 -4.74
CA THR A 239 53.69 -24.91 -4.86
C THR A 239 52.74 -25.32 -3.72
N PRO A 240 52.55 -24.50 -2.68
CA PRO A 240 51.69 -24.86 -1.57
C PRO A 240 50.24 -24.87 -2.03
N MET A 241 49.42 -25.79 -1.50
CA MET A 241 47.98 -25.86 -1.87
C MET A 241 47.24 -24.51 -1.70
N ALA A 242 47.71 -23.68 -0.76
CA ALA A 242 47.23 -22.33 -0.53
C ALA A 242 47.35 -21.40 -1.75
N SER A 243 48.27 -21.62 -2.69
CA SER A 243 48.41 -20.80 -3.90
C SER A 243 47.26 -20.99 -4.89
N PHE A 244 46.53 -22.10 -4.78
CA PHE A 244 45.36 -22.40 -5.61
C PHE A 244 44.05 -21.94 -4.97
N VAL A 245 44.07 -21.56 -3.69
CA VAL A 245 42.90 -21.05 -2.97
C VAL A 245 42.63 -19.62 -3.42
N SER A 246 41.66 -19.47 -4.32
CA SER A 246 41.16 -18.17 -4.71
C SER A 246 40.11 -17.66 -3.72
N THR A 247 40.00 -16.33 -3.59
CA THR A 247 38.92 -15.72 -2.82
C THR A 247 37.55 -16.15 -3.36
N PRO A 248 36.64 -16.66 -2.50
CA PRO A 248 35.30 -17.04 -2.93
C PRO A 248 34.57 -15.86 -3.58
N VAL A 249 33.92 -16.12 -4.71
CA VAL A 249 33.09 -15.11 -5.38
C VAL A 249 31.78 -14.95 -4.59
N PRO A 250 31.42 -13.74 -4.11
CA PRO A 250 30.19 -13.53 -3.35
C PRO A 250 28.95 -13.95 -4.13
N ALA A 251 28.01 -14.64 -3.48
CA ALA A 251 26.77 -15.09 -4.12
C ALA A 251 25.71 -13.96 -4.19
N GLU A 252 25.87 -12.92 -3.38
CA GLU A 252 24.89 -11.85 -3.21
C GLU A 252 24.85 -10.90 -4.41
N PHE A 253 23.64 -10.52 -4.82
CA PHE A 253 23.42 -9.48 -5.82
C PHE A 253 22.82 -8.24 -5.13
N GLN A 254 23.34 -7.07 -5.48
CA GLN A 254 22.80 -5.82 -4.98
C GLN A 254 21.48 -5.49 -5.69
N SER A 255 20.43 -5.20 -4.93
CA SER A 255 19.19 -4.64 -5.46
C SER A 255 19.25 -3.13 -5.50
N GLU A 256 18.80 -2.55 -6.62
CA GLU A 256 18.79 -1.10 -6.84
C GLU A 256 17.46 -0.43 -6.49
N ILE A 257 16.40 -1.24 -6.37
CA ILE A 257 15.04 -0.75 -6.08
C ILE A 257 14.58 -1.12 -4.66
N VAL A 258 15.18 -2.16 -4.07
CA VAL A 258 14.89 -2.62 -2.72
C VAL A 258 16.14 -2.45 -1.85
N PRO A 259 16.04 -1.77 -0.69
CA PRO A 259 17.18 -1.64 0.20
C PRO A 259 17.57 -3.00 0.83
N PRO A 260 18.84 -3.16 1.24
CA PRO A 260 19.23 -4.32 2.03
C PRO A 260 18.55 -4.30 3.40
N TYR A 261 18.57 -5.45 4.08
CA TYR A 261 18.15 -5.53 5.46
C TYR A 261 19.17 -4.90 6.39
N ASP A 262 18.70 -4.03 7.27
CA ASP A 262 19.42 -3.59 8.45
C ASP A 262 19.15 -4.60 9.58
N SER A 263 20.15 -4.94 10.41
CA SER A 263 20.01 -6.05 11.36
C SER A 263 20.68 -5.80 12.70
N SER A 264 20.17 -6.49 13.74
CA SER A 264 20.75 -6.50 15.07
C SER A 264 20.60 -7.88 15.71
N THR A 265 21.56 -8.23 16.56
CA THR A 265 21.58 -9.48 17.30
C THR A 265 21.23 -9.23 18.76
N PHE A 266 20.22 -9.94 19.25
CA PHE A 266 19.80 -9.93 20.63
C PHE A 266 20.25 -11.22 21.32
N VAL A 267 21.16 -11.05 22.28
CA VAL A 267 21.62 -12.14 23.16
C VAL A 267 20.82 -12.10 24.44
N ILE A 268 19.97 -13.11 24.65
CA ILE A 268 19.23 -13.28 25.89
C ILE A 268 20.09 -14.11 26.85
N GLN A 269 20.56 -13.48 27.92
CA GLN A 269 21.31 -14.13 28.99
C GLN A 269 20.37 -14.57 30.11
N ASN A 270 20.76 -15.62 30.85
CA ASN A 270 19.97 -16.18 31.95
C ASN A 270 18.55 -16.58 31.49
N PHE A 271 18.44 -17.20 30.31
CA PHE A 271 17.16 -17.53 29.67
C PHE A 271 16.25 -18.34 30.60
N SER A 272 16.81 -19.32 31.32
CA SER A 272 16.05 -20.18 32.25
C SER A 272 15.44 -19.39 33.42
N LEU A 273 16.12 -18.36 33.92
CA LEU A 273 15.58 -17.46 34.93
C LEU A 273 14.48 -16.55 34.35
N LEU A 274 14.70 -16.02 33.14
CA LEU A 274 13.75 -15.12 32.49
C LEU A 274 12.43 -15.82 32.15
N ARG A 275 12.44 -17.13 31.91
CA ARG A 275 11.21 -17.93 31.73
C ARG A 275 10.28 -17.92 32.94
N GLN A 276 10.82 -17.72 34.15
CA GLN A 276 10.00 -17.66 35.36
C GLN A 276 9.28 -16.30 35.50
N ARG A 277 9.71 -15.29 34.74
CA ARG A 277 9.11 -13.95 34.74
C ARG A 277 7.89 -13.91 33.82
N VAL A 278 6.95 -13.03 34.16
CA VAL A 278 5.75 -12.78 33.34
C VAL A 278 6.02 -11.72 32.27
N ASP A 279 6.92 -10.79 32.56
CA ASP A 279 7.16 -9.63 31.71
C ASP A 279 7.96 -10.00 30.45
N PRO A 280 7.69 -9.33 29.31
CA PRO A 280 8.50 -9.46 28.13
C PRO A 280 9.90 -8.88 28.35
N VAL A 281 10.86 -9.43 27.62
CA VAL A 281 12.23 -8.93 27.55
C VAL A 281 12.42 -8.21 26.21
N TYR A 282 13.02 -7.02 26.27
CA TYR A 282 13.25 -6.20 25.08
C TYR A 282 14.70 -6.26 24.64
N SER A 283 14.94 -6.30 23.33
CA SER A 283 16.29 -6.11 22.80
C SER A 283 16.72 -4.64 22.91
N PRO A 284 18.04 -4.36 22.84
CA PRO A 284 18.51 -3.03 22.50
C PRO A 284 17.88 -2.53 21.19
N PRO A 285 17.59 -1.22 21.08
CA PRO A 285 17.03 -0.64 19.88
C PRO A 285 18.02 -0.64 18.71
N LEU A 286 17.53 -1.03 17.53
CA LEU A 286 18.17 -0.89 16.24
C LEU A 286 17.69 0.42 15.59
N HIS A 287 18.59 1.38 15.46
CA HIS A 287 18.30 2.68 14.85
C HIS A 287 18.63 2.68 13.36
N VAL A 288 17.61 2.85 12.51
CA VAL A 288 17.73 2.76 11.05
C VAL A 288 16.89 3.85 10.41
N GLY A 289 17.53 4.77 9.68
CA GLY A 289 16.82 5.81 8.93
C GLY A 289 15.90 6.69 9.79
N GLY A 290 16.29 6.96 11.04
CA GLY A 290 15.47 7.71 12.01
C GLY A 290 14.39 6.90 12.73
N LEU A 291 14.20 5.63 12.36
CA LEU A 291 13.30 4.71 13.02
C LEU A 291 14.04 3.91 14.09
N SER A 292 13.35 3.50 15.15
CA SER A 292 13.91 2.68 16.23
C SER A 292 13.12 1.39 16.40
N TRP A 293 13.77 0.27 16.11
CA TRP A 293 13.20 -1.07 16.11
C TRP A 293 13.73 -1.90 17.27
N ARG A 294 12.89 -2.74 17.89
CA ARG A 294 13.38 -3.68 18.91
C ARG A 294 12.56 -4.96 18.93
N LEU A 295 13.17 -6.05 19.39
CA LEU A 295 12.42 -7.26 19.70
C LEU A 295 11.74 -7.12 21.06
N LYS A 296 10.52 -7.65 21.13
CA LYS A 296 9.75 -7.92 22.33
C LYS A 296 9.56 -9.42 22.44
N VAL A 297 10.26 -10.05 23.37
CA VAL A 297 10.34 -11.50 23.52
C VAL A 297 9.65 -11.92 24.79
N TYR A 298 8.83 -12.97 24.72
CA TYR A 298 8.30 -13.66 25.90
C TYR A 298 9.00 -15.02 26.01
N PRO A 299 10.03 -15.15 26.87
CA PRO A 299 10.85 -16.37 26.97
C PRO A 299 10.04 -17.62 27.28
N ASP A 300 8.97 -17.49 28.06
CA ASP A 300 8.05 -18.58 28.39
C ASP A 300 6.74 -18.53 27.61
N GLY A 301 6.65 -17.69 26.57
CA GLY A 301 5.47 -17.58 25.70
C GLY A 301 4.43 -16.57 26.14
N ASN A 302 3.59 -16.15 25.20
CA ASN A 302 2.56 -15.15 25.38
C ASN A 302 1.13 -15.74 25.30
N GLY A 303 0.22 -15.29 26.17
CA GLY A 303 -1.18 -15.70 26.17
C GLY A 303 -1.37 -17.22 26.31
N VAL A 304 -2.20 -17.81 25.45
CA VAL A 304 -2.62 -19.23 25.53
C VAL A 304 -1.50 -20.25 25.24
N VAL A 305 -0.33 -19.80 24.77
CA VAL A 305 0.80 -20.69 24.43
C VAL A 305 1.94 -20.64 25.46
N ARG A 306 1.70 -19.97 26.58
CA ARG A 306 2.65 -19.88 27.69
C ARG A 306 3.03 -21.27 28.21
N GLY A 307 4.30 -21.45 28.56
CA GLY A 307 4.91 -22.72 29.00
C GLY A 307 5.25 -23.70 27.88
N HIS A 308 4.80 -23.44 26.65
CA HIS A 308 4.98 -24.38 25.52
C HIS A 308 5.83 -23.82 24.38
N TYR A 309 5.69 -22.52 24.08
CA TYR A 309 6.38 -21.90 22.95
C TYR A 309 7.08 -20.60 23.35
N LEU A 310 8.26 -20.36 22.79
CA LEU A 310 8.89 -19.05 22.73
C LEU A 310 8.03 -18.14 21.85
N SER A 311 7.73 -16.92 22.31
CA SER A 311 7.05 -15.90 21.52
C SER A 311 7.97 -14.72 21.25
N VAL A 312 8.02 -14.25 20.00
CA VAL A 312 8.93 -13.18 19.55
C VAL A 312 8.18 -12.22 18.65
N PHE A 313 8.23 -10.93 18.97
CA PHE A 313 7.61 -9.86 18.19
C PHE A 313 8.66 -8.79 17.88
N LEU A 314 8.56 -8.17 16.72
CA LEU A 314 9.25 -6.94 16.37
C LEU A 314 8.33 -5.76 16.69
N GLU A 315 8.86 -4.71 17.29
CA GLU A 315 8.15 -3.48 17.65
C GLU A 315 8.83 -2.27 17.01
N LEU A 316 8.03 -1.37 16.45
CA LEU A 316 8.47 -0.04 16.04
C LEU A 316 8.30 0.92 17.23
N SER A 317 9.39 1.27 17.90
CA SER A 317 9.33 2.11 19.11
C SER A 317 9.41 3.61 18.84
N VAL A 318 10.07 4.01 17.76
CA VAL A 318 10.16 5.40 17.30
C VAL A 318 10.06 5.42 15.78
N GLY A 319 9.25 6.32 15.23
CA GLY A 319 9.12 6.45 13.78
C GLY A 319 8.04 7.45 13.37
N ILE A 320 7.72 7.41 12.08
CA ILE A 320 6.62 8.17 11.50
C ILE A 320 5.29 7.69 12.09
N MET A 321 4.38 8.63 12.37
CA MET A 321 3.07 8.33 12.96
C MET A 321 2.11 7.65 11.98
N GLU A 322 2.30 7.86 10.68
CA GLU A 322 1.50 7.21 9.65
C GLU A 322 1.88 5.72 9.53
N PRO A 323 0.87 4.82 9.45
CA PRO A 323 1.12 3.40 9.25
C PRO A 323 1.93 3.17 7.98
N ALA A 324 2.95 2.34 8.08
CA ALA A 324 3.80 1.99 6.94
C ALA A 324 4.20 0.53 6.93
N LYS A 325 4.23 -0.05 5.73
CA LYS A 325 4.61 -1.45 5.55
C LYS A 325 6.13 -1.61 5.61
N TYR A 326 6.60 -2.53 6.45
CA TYR A 326 8.00 -2.93 6.53
C TYR A 326 8.15 -4.44 6.37
N GLU A 327 9.26 -4.85 5.78
CA GLU A 327 9.67 -6.24 5.70
C GLU A 327 10.64 -6.54 6.83
N TYR A 328 10.44 -7.66 7.52
CA TYR A 328 11.30 -8.05 8.61
C TYR A 328 11.52 -9.55 8.66
N ARG A 329 12.65 -9.92 9.28
CA ARG A 329 13.02 -11.31 9.51
C ARG A 329 13.43 -11.49 10.95
N VAL A 330 13.02 -12.60 11.55
CA VAL A 330 13.49 -13.02 12.87
C VAL A 330 14.13 -14.39 12.72
N GLU A 331 15.34 -14.51 13.23
CA GLU A 331 16.20 -15.68 13.11
C GLU A 331 16.56 -16.21 14.50
N LEU A 332 16.26 -17.47 14.76
CA LEU A 332 16.81 -18.20 15.91
C LEU A 332 18.14 -18.81 15.50
N VAL A 333 19.22 -18.40 16.15
CA VAL A 333 20.56 -18.84 15.78
C VAL A 333 20.86 -20.18 16.45
N HIS A 334 21.27 -21.16 15.65
CA HIS A 334 21.76 -22.44 16.13
C HIS A 334 23.17 -22.29 16.73
N GLN A 335 23.36 -22.76 17.96
CA GLN A 335 24.57 -22.58 18.76
C GLN A 335 25.41 -23.86 18.88
N GLY A 336 25.21 -24.84 18.00
CA GLY A 336 26.03 -26.04 17.97
C GLY A 336 27.52 -25.75 17.74
N THR A 337 28.37 -26.75 18.01
CA THR A 337 29.82 -26.65 17.81
C THR A 337 30.25 -27.69 16.77
N PRO A 338 30.63 -27.29 15.53
CA PRO A 338 30.73 -25.91 15.02
C PRO A 338 29.36 -25.25 14.75
N PRO A 339 29.28 -23.91 14.73
CA PRO A 339 28.07 -23.19 14.35
C PRO A 339 27.67 -23.55 12.92
N ASP A 340 26.38 -23.81 12.73
CA ASP A 340 25.83 -24.19 11.43
C ASP A 340 24.70 -23.22 11.05
N PRO A 341 25.00 -22.18 10.25
CA PRO A 341 24.01 -21.20 9.83
C PRO A 341 22.85 -21.81 9.03
N THR A 342 23.03 -22.98 8.42
CA THR A 342 21.96 -23.64 7.64
C THR A 342 20.84 -24.19 8.51
N LYS A 343 21.10 -24.36 9.81
CA LYS A 343 20.12 -24.78 10.82
C LYS A 343 19.42 -23.61 11.51
N ASN A 344 19.75 -22.37 11.17
CA ASN A 344 19.08 -21.22 11.76
C ASN A 344 17.60 -21.20 11.35
N ILE A 345 16.72 -20.93 12.31
CA ILE A 345 15.28 -20.86 12.04
C ILE A 345 14.94 -19.43 11.68
N LEU A 346 14.80 -19.18 10.38
CA LEU A 346 14.45 -17.89 9.83
C LEU A 346 12.95 -17.81 9.53
N ARG A 347 12.32 -16.70 9.92
CA ARG A 347 10.95 -16.39 9.50
C ARG A 347 10.87 -14.97 8.92
N GLU A 348 10.26 -14.82 7.74
CA GLU A 348 10.22 -13.56 6.97
C GLU A 348 8.81 -13.06 6.67
N PHE A 349 8.52 -11.80 7.00
CA PHE A 349 7.17 -11.21 6.97
C PHE A 349 7.19 -9.80 6.43
N ALA A 350 6.02 -9.34 6.00
CA ALA A 350 5.78 -7.94 5.70
C ALA A 350 4.49 -7.50 6.41
N SER A 351 4.61 -6.55 7.33
CA SER A 351 3.50 -6.06 8.15
C SER A 351 3.45 -4.54 8.11
N GLU A 352 2.27 -3.99 8.35
CA GLU A 352 2.06 -2.55 8.51
C GLU A 352 2.32 -2.18 9.96
N PHE A 353 3.24 -1.25 10.22
CA PHE A 353 3.61 -0.81 11.57
C PHE A 353 3.20 0.64 11.77
N GLU A 354 2.56 0.90 12.91
CA GLU A 354 2.53 2.21 13.56
C GLU A 354 3.49 2.22 14.77
N VAL A 355 3.81 3.41 15.29
CA VAL A 355 4.65 3.53 16.49
C VAL A 355 3.94 2.92 17.70
N GLY A 356 4.62 1.99 18.37
CA GLY A 356 4.10 1.20 19.49
C GLY A 356 3.45 -0.12 19.06
N GLU A 357 3.21 -0.33 17.77
CA GLU A 357 2.72 -1.61 17.28
C GLU A 357 3.81 -2.68 17.24
N CYS A 358 3.37 -3.94 17.40
CA CYS A 358 4.26 -5.08 17.33
C CYS A 358 3.67 -6.24 16.52
N TRP A 359 4.53 -6.85 15.70
CA TRP A 359 4.19 -7.96 14.82
C TRP A 359 5.16 -9.11 15.00
N GLY A 360 4.66 -10.35 14.97
CA GLY A 360 5.49 -11.54 15.14
C GLY A 360 4.69 -12.75 15.55
N TYR A 361 5.21 -13.52 16.49
CA TYR A 361 4.81 -14.90 16.71
C TYR A 361 4.54 -15.24 18.15
N ASN A 362 3.34 -15.74 18.41
CA ASN A 362 3.05 -16.46 19.64
C ASN A 362 3.77 -17.83 19.66
N ARG A 363 3.78 -18.56 18.54
CA ARG A 363 4.42 -19.89 18.41
C ARG A 363 5.70 -19.82 17.57
N PHE A 364 6.72 -19.11 18.05
CA PHE A 364 7.97 -18.93 17.32
C PHE A 364 8.79 -20.23 17.31
N PHE A 365 9.02 -20.82 18.47
CA PHE A 365 9.69 -22.12 18.57
C PHE A 365 9.25 -22.86 19.83
N ARG A 366 9.32 -24.19 19.82
CA ARG A 366 8.95 -25.04 20.96
C ARG A 366 9.99 -24.95 22.07
N LEU A 367 9.56 -24.69 23.30
CA LEU A 367 10.49 -24.51 24.43
C LEU A 367 11.23 -25.80 24.81
N ASP A 368 10.57 -26.95 24.69
CA ASP A 368 11.13 -28.25 25.02
C ASP A 368 12.23 -28.70 24.05
N LEU A 369 12.27 -28.13 22.85
CA LEU A 369 13.27 -28.46 21.82
C LEU A 369 14.48 -27.51 21.81
N LEU A 370 14.42 -26.37 22.52
CA LEU A 370 15.46 -25.34 22.46
C LEU A 370 16.85 -25.88 22.83
N ALA A 371 16.96 -26.61 23.94
CA ALA A 371 18.23 -27.16 24.39
C ALA A 371 18.65 -28.40 23.58
N SER A 372 17.71 -29.32 23.32
CA SER A 372 18.02 -30.58 22.63
C SER A 372 18.42 -30.38 21.17
N GLU A 373 17.87 -29.36 20.49
CA GLU A 373 18.21 -29.05 19.10
C GLU A 373 19.29 -27.96 18.98
N GLY A 374 19.94 -27.55 20.07
CA GLY A 374 21.12 -26.69 20.03
C GLY A 374 20.84 -25.19 19.85
N TYR A 375 19.63 -24.70 20.12
CA TYR A 375 19.28 -23.28 20.05
C TYR A 375 19.43 -22.54 21.39
N LEU A 376 19.52 -23.26 22.51
CA LEU A 376 19.83 -22.75 23.84
C LEU A 376 21.14 -23.37 24.32
N SER A 377 22.11 -22.53 24.67
CA SER A 377 23.36 -23.01 25.27
C SER A 377 23.09 -23.41 26.73
N ALA A 378 23.14 -24.71 27.03
CA ALA A 378 22.97 -25.20 28.39
C ALA A 378 24.10 -24.77 29.34
N VAL A 379 25.29 -24.48 28.80
CA VAL A 379 26.46 -24.06 29.59
C VAL A 379 26.36 -22.58 29.97
N ASN A 380 25.96 -21.72 29.04
CA ASN A 380 25.94 -20.28 29.24
C ASN A 380 24.54 -19.74 29.57
N ASP A 381 23.50 -20.58 29.49
CA ASP A 381 22.07 -20.21 29.58
C ASP A 381 21.71 -19.04 28.65
N THR A 382 22.26 -19.07 27.42
CA THR A 382 22.10 -18.02 26.41
C THR A 382 21.30 -18.47 25.20
N LEU A 383 20.41 -17.59 24.73
CA LEU A 383 19.65 -17.75 23.49
C LEU A 383 19.93 -16.56 22.55
N PHE A 384 20.21 -16.83 21.28
CA PHE A 384 20.54 -15.81 20.29
C PHE A 384 19.40 -15.64 19.28
N LEU A 385 18.86 -14.42 19.21
CA LEU A 385 17.92 -14.01 18.18
C LEU A 385 18.58 -12.95 17.31
N LYS A 386 18.46 -13.06 16.00
CA LYS A 386 18.83 -11.98 15.09
C LYS A 386 17.58 -11.47 14.41
N PHE A 387 17.42 -10.15 14.34
CA PHE A 387 16.31 -9.56 13.62
C PHE A 387 16.81 -8.61 12.54
N HIS A 388 16.04 -8.56 11.47
CA HIS A 388 16.34 -7.82 10.27
C HIS A 388 15.11 -7.00 9.91
N VAL A 389 15.29 -5.76 9.49
CA VAL A 389 14.19 -4.90 9.04
C VAL A 389 14.62 -4.10 7.82
N ARG A 390 13.69 -3.85 6.90
CA ARG A 390 13.88 -2.92 5.79
C ARG A 390 12.56 -2.33 5.32
N ALA A 391 12.67 -1.19 4.67
CA ALA A 391 11.62 -0.66 3.83
C ALA A 391 11.46 -1.53 2.55
N PRO A 392 10.24 -1.69 2.00
CA PRO A 392 10.02 -2.46 0.77
C PRO A 392 10.68 -1.84 -0.48
N THR A 393 10.91 -0.52 -0.48
CA THR A 393 11.51 0.21 -1.61
C THR A 393 12.44 1.31 -1.12
N TYR A 394 13.37 1.75 -1.97
CA TYR A 394 14.19 2.93 -1.66
C TYR A 394 13.35 4.21 -1.54
N TYR A 395 12.22 4.33 -2.25
CA TYR A 395 11.31 5.47 -2.09
C TYR A 395 10.84 5.62 -0.63
N GLN A 396 10.38 4.50 -0.05
CA GLN A 396 9.97 4.44 1.35
C GLN A 396 11.15 4.77 2.29
N LYS A 397 12.32 4.17 2.08
CA LYS A 397 13.52 4.44 2.90
C LYS A 397 13.90 5.93 2.87
N CYS A 398 13.89 6.55 1.69
CA CYS A 398 14.19 7.97 1.52
C CYS A 398 13.13 8.86 2.19
N ARG A 399 11.84 8.50 2.10
CA ARG A 399 10.76 9.21 2.79
C ARG A 399 10.98 9.20 4.31
N ASP A 400 11.30 8.04 4.87
CA ASP A 400 11.52 7.87 6.31
C ASP A 400 12.75 8.65 6.78
N GLN A 401 13.83 8.64 5.99
CA GLN A 401 15.03 9.45 6.24
C GLN A 401 14.74 10.95 6.16
N GLN A 402 13.98 11.39 5.16
CA GLN A 402 13.65 12.81 4.97
C GLN A 402 12.83 13.34 6.15
N TRP A 403 11.87 12.55 6.64
CA TRP A 403 11.13 12.88 7.84
C TRP A 403 12.05 13.09 9.05
N TYR A 404 13.01 12.18 9.25
CA TYR A 404 13.95 12.28 10.37
C TYR A 404 14.88 13.49 10.23
N ILE A 405 15.36 13.78 9.02
CA ILE A 405 16.15 14.98 8.73
C ILE A 405 15.35 16.23 9.10
N SER A 406 14.09 16.33 8.68
CA SER A 406 13.24 17.47 9.03
C SER A 406 12.99 17.59 10.55
N GLN A 407 12.93 16.48 11.29
CA GLN A 407 12.88 16.55 12.74
C GLN A 407 14.18 17.09 13.34
N LEU A 408 15.33 16.61 12.87
CA LEU A 408 16.64 17.10 13.33
C LEU A 408 16.81 18.59 13.06
N GLU A 409 16.46 19.06 11.86
CA GLU A 409 16.50 20.48 11.48
C GLU A 409 15.57 21.32 12.37
N ALA A 410 14.36 20.82 12.67
CA ALA A 410 13.44 21.49 13.57
C ALA A 410 14.02 21.58 15.00
N HIS A 411 14.61 20.50 15.51
CA HIS A 411 15.25 20.48 16.82
C HIS A 411 16.43 21.44 16.90
N GLU A 412 17.29 21.45 15.88
CA GLU A 412 18.39 22.40 15.77
C GLU A 412 17.89 23.85 15.79
N GLY A 413 16.84 24.16 15.03
CA GLY A 413 16.20 25.48 15.05
C GLY A 413 15.69 25.88 16.44
N HIS A 414 15.09 24.94 17.18
CA HIS A 414 14.66 25.19 18.56
C HIS A 414 15.83 25.45 19.50
N PHE A 415 16.92 24.68 19.40
CA PHE A 415 18.12 24.92 20.21
C PHE A 415 18.76 26.27 19.90
N LEU A 416 18.85 26.66 18.63
CA LEU A 416 19.36 27.97 18.23
C LEU A 416 18.50 29.12 18.77
N ALA A 417 17.17 29.00 18.69
CA ALA A 417 16.26 29.99 19.26
C ALA A 417 16.40 30.09 20.79
N GLN A 418 16.52 28.96 21.47
CA GLN A 418 16.72 28.92 22.92
C GLN A 418 18.07 29.53 23.33
N MET A 419 19.14 29.26 22.56
CA MET A 419 20.44 29.90 22.78
C MET A 419 20.39 31.41 22.56
N ALA A 420 19.62 31.89 21.58
CA ALA A 420 19.42 33.32 21.35
C ALA A 420 18.67 33.98 22.51
N ASP A 421 17.60 33.35 23.02
CA ASP A 421 16.87 33.83 24.20
C ASP A 421 17.78 33.92 25.43
N TYR A 422 18.55 32.87 25.73
CA TYR A 422 19.49 32.90 26.85
C TYR A 422 20.56 33.99 26.71
N LYS A 423 21.07 34.22 25.50
CA LYS A 423 22.01 35.31 25.22
C LYS A 423 21.39 36.69 25.44
N ASP A 424 20.16 36.90 24.99
CA ASP A 424 19.45 38.17 25.16
C ASP A 424 19.14 38.47 26.63
N ARG A 425 18.70 37.44 27.38
CA ARG A 425 18.48 37.52 28.83
C ARG A 425 19.77 37.85 29.59
N LEU A 426 20.88 37.18 29.27
CA LEU A 426 22.19 37.48 29.85
C LEU A 426 22.64 38.91 29.54
N ASN A 427 22.48 39.38 28.30
CA ASN A 427 22.79 40.76 27.95
C ASN A 427 21.94 41.76 28.73
N THR A 428 20.66 41.47 28.93
CA THR A 428 19.74 42.31 29.70
C THR A 428 20.12 42.36 31.20
N GLU A 429 20.57 41.25 31.77
CA GLU A 429 21.08 41.21 33.14
C GLU A 429 22.42 41.93 33.30
N ILE A 430 23.31 41.89 32.29
CA ILE A 430 24.59 42.62 32.28
C ILE A 430 24.37 44.14 32.14
N ILE A 431 23.32 44.56 31.43
CA ILE A 431 23.00 45.99 31.21
C ILE A 431 22.22 46.61 32.39
N ARG A 432 21.76 45.80 33.37
CA ARG A 432 21.05 46.32 34.55
C ARG A 432 22.05 46.99 35.51
N PRO A 433 21.99 48.32 35.76
CA PRO A 433 22.94 48.96 36.66
C PRO A 433 22.67 48.52 38.10
N SER A 434 23.72 48.08 38.80
CA SER A 434 23.75 48.03 40.26
C SER A 434 23.64 49.45 40.82
N ALA A 435 22.42 49.93 41.04
CA ALA A 435 22.17 51.17 41.78
C ALA A 435 21.87 50.84 43.25
N THR A 436 22.92 50.72 44.06
CA THR A 436 22.97 51.32 45.40
C THR A 436 23.44 52.77 45.17
N THR A 437 22.87 53.86 45.70
CA THR A 437 22.91 54.28 47.12
C THR A 437 22.19 55.66 47.29
N THR A 438 21.49 55.88 48.43
CA THR A 438 21.30 57.14 49.21
C THR A 438 20.76 58.45 48.59
N THR A 439 19.60 58.91 49.09
CA THR A 439 19.34 60.30 49.52
C THR A 439 18.36 60.36 50.72
N ASN A 440 18.81 60.92 51.84
CA ASN A 440 18.01 61.46 52.96
C ASN A 440 17.87 63.00 52.73
N PRO A 441 16.76 63.67 53.11
CA PRO A 441 16.59 64.10 54.51
C PRO A 441 15.14 64.15 55.10
N SER A 442 15.08 63.88 56.41
CA SER A 442 14.20 64.43 57.48
C SER A 442 12.66 64.53 57.35
N GLY A 443 11.95 63.84 58.26
CA GLY A 443 10.55 64.11 58.65
C GLY A 443 9.87 63.04 59.52
N GLU A 444 10.17 63.01 60.82
CA GLU A 444 9.44 62.52 62.02
C GLU A 444 8.48 61.27 62.05
N ARG A 445 8.77 60.38 63.05
CA ARG A 445 7.88 59.60 64.00
C ARG A 445 7.34 58.18 63.61
N PRO A 446 7.01 57.26 64.58
CA PRO A 446 7.96 56.28 65.18
C PRO A 446 7.50 54.79 65.35
N GLY A 447 8.45 53.83 65.32
CA GLY A 447 8.52 52.49 66.01
C GLY A 447 7.54 51.35 65.64
N PRO A 448 7.75 50.06 66.04
CA PRO A 448 8.91 49.41 66.71
C PRO A 448 9.37 48.03 66.11
N ASP A 449 10.50 47.52 66.66
CA ASP A 449 11.00 46.13 66.84
C ASP A 449 11.62 45.24 65.71
N SER A 450 12.93 45.03 65.90
CA SER A 450 13.93 44.05 65.41
C SER A 450 13.76 42.64 66.03
N SER A 451 13.90 41.49 65.35
CA SER A 451 15.06 40.80 64.70
C SER A 451 16.09 40.12 65.62
N SER A 452 16.46 38.87 65.28
CA SER A 452 17.79 38.20 65.38
C SER A 452 17.69 36.84 64.64
N ASP A 453 18.67 36.17 64.02
CA ASP A 453 20.15 36.26 63.88
C ASP A 453 20.58 35.26 62.75
N HIS A 454 21.48 35.59 61.79
CA HIS A 454 22.91 35.15 61.65
C HIS A 454 23.18 33.63 61.38
N LYS A 455 24.02 33.09 60.46
CA LYS A 455 25.38 33.33 59.84
C LYS A 455 25.46 32.49 58.52
N ARG A 456 26.12 32.79 57.38
CA ARG A 456 27.49 33.18 56.92
C ARG A 456 28.42 32.00 56.45
N CYS A 457 28.89 32.11 55.19
CA CYS A 457 30.14 31.61 54.53
C CYS A 457 30.33 30.09 54.29
N ASN A 458 31.03 29.58 53.26
CA ASN A 458 31.62 30.05 51.98
C ASN A 458 32.22 28.82 51.22
N CYS A 459 32.57 28.98 49.94
CA CYS A 459 33.65 28.30 49.17
C CYS A 459 33.36 27.14 48.16
N VAL A 460 33.64 27.45 46.87
CA VAL A 460 34.56 26.80 45.89
C VAL A 460 34.24 25.41 45.27
N GLY A 461 34.08 25.40 43.93
CA GLY A 461 34.95 24.61 43.02
C GLY A 461 34.45 23.29 42.41
N GLU A 462 34.67 23.18 41.09
CA GLU A 462 34.84 21.96 40.26
C GLU A 462 33.60 21.18 39.82
N GLY A 463 33.64 20.77 38.54
CA GLY A 463 32.49 20.27 37.79
C GLY A 463 32.31 18.76 37.83
N ASP A 464 31.21 18.31 37.22
CA ASP A 464 31.10 16.98 36.65
C ASP A 464 29.93 16.95 35.65
N CYS A 465 30.13 16.22 34.56
CA CYS A 465 29.14 15.91 33.55
C CYS A 465 28.53 14.55 33.89
N GLY A 466 27.26 14.53 34.28
CA GLY A 466 26.55 13.28 34.53
C GLY A 466 25.09 13.45 34.93
N GLU A 467 24.24 12.72 34.21
CA GLU A 467 22.98 12.11 34.67
C GLU A 467 21.62 12.83 34.55
N CYS A 468 20.75 12.10 33.82
CA CYS A 468 19.39 11.70 34.21
C CYS A 468 18.25 12.72 34.15
N LEU A 469 17.44 12.60 33.09
CA LEU A 469 16.01 12.90 33.18
C LEU A 469 15.18 11.70 32.72
N ARG A 470 14.63 10.99 33.72
CA ARG A 470 13.48 10.09 33.60
C ARG A 470 12.23 10.91 33.22
N PRO A 471 11.29 10.37 32.42
CA PRO A 471 9.93 10.89 32.38
C PRO A 471 9.06 10.26 33.48
N PRO A 472 7.97 10.94 33.91
CA PRO A 472 7.21 10.56 35.08
C PRO A 472 6.29 9.36 34.82
N THR A 473 6.26 8.46 35.79
CA THR A 473 5.25 7.42 35.96
C THR A 473 3.91 8.03 36.33
N SER A 474 2.87 7.79 35.55
CA SER A 474 1.51 7.71 36.07
C SER A 474 0.84 6.49 35.45
N SER A 475 0.37 5.62 36.34
CA SER A 475 -0.27 4.37 36.00
C SER A 475 -1.75 4.63 35.79
N GLU A 476 -2.25 4.38 34.58
CA GLU A 476 -3.66 4.04 34.42
C GLU A 476 -3.79 2.72 33.70
N ARG A 477 -4.47 1.82 34.40
CA ARG A 477 -4.70 0.42 34.10
C ARG A 477 -5.90 0.37 33.15
N CYS A 478 -5.71 -0.06 31.90
CA CYS A 478 -6.80 -0.43 31.01
C CYS A 478 -6.54 -1.81 30.37
N PRO A 479 -7.58 -2.66 30.26
CA PRO A 479 -7.45 -4.07 29.89
C PRO A 479 -7.24 -4.28 28.39
N ALA A 480 -6.49 -5.31 28.03
CA ALA A 480 -6.31 -5.78 26.66
C ALA A 480 -7.61 -6.36 26.08
N PRO A 481 -7.94 -6.13 24.80
CA PRO A 481 -8.99 -6.87 24.13
C PRO A 481 -8.44 -8.23 23.64
N THR A 482 -9.14 -9.31 23.99
CA THR A 482 -8.92 -10.64 23.44
C THR A 482 -9.49 -10.75 22.01
N PRO A 483 -8.84 -11.48 21.09
CA PRO A 483 -9.42 -11.78 19.79
C PRO A 483 -10.37 -12.98 19.88
N SER A 484 -11.62 -12.81 19.48
CA SER A 484 -12.55 -13.91 19.19
C SER A 484 -13.01 -13.83 17.74
N THR A 485 -12.55 -14.81 16.97
CA THR A 485 -13.29 -15.62 15.98
C THR A 485 -14.43 -15.00 15.16
N ALA A 486 -14.26 -15.14 13.85
CA ALA A 486 -15.22 -14.90 12.79
C ALA A 486 -16.60 -15.56 12.99
N ALA A 487 -17.66 -14.84 12.65
CA ALA A 487 -18.85 -15.38 12.00
C ALA A 487 -19.69 -14.25 11.38
N ALA A 488 -20.11 -14.47 10.14
CA ALA A 488 -21.03 -13.64 9.39
C ALA A 488 -22.47 -13.71 9.94
N ALA A 489 -23.17 -12.58 10.00
CA ALA A 489 -24.62 -12.49 9.80
C ALA A 489 -25.04 -11.03 9.61
N ALA A 490 -25.60 -10.73 8.45
CA ALA A 490 -26.24 -9.47 8.11
C ALA A 490 -27.77 -9.60 8.29
N THR A 491 -28.41 -8.63 8.93
CA THR A 491 -29.85 -8.28 8.76
C THR A 491 -30.04 -6.88 9.36
N ALA A 492 -30.07 -5.84 8.53
CA ALA A 492 -31.27 -5.19 7.96
C ALA A 492 -32.04 -4.30 8.97
N VAL A 493 -31.86 -2.98 8.84
CA VAL A 493 -32.97 -2.00 8.91
C VAL A 493 -32.77 -0.94 7.83
N THR A 494 -33.85 -0.71 7.13
CA THR A 494 -34.09 0.04 5.90
C THR A 494 -34.32 1.54 6.18
N VAL A 495 -34.08 2.36 5.14
CA VAL A 495 -34.71 3.64 4.71
C VAL A 495 -33.59 4.64 4.35
N GLY A 496 -33.44 5.20 3.15
CA GLY A 496 -34.15 5.07 1.89
C GLY A 496 -33.35 5.84 0.81
N SER A 497 -33.50 5.34 -0.42
CA SER A 497 -33.07 5.81 -1.74
C SER A 497 -32.50 7.23 -1.91
N PHE A 498 -31.39 7.35 -2.64
CA PHE A 498 -31.39 7.93 -4.00
C PHE A 498 -30.12 7.50 -4.77
N ALA A 499 -30.33 7.09 -6.02
CA ALA A 499 -29.35 6.50 -6.94
C ALA A 499 -28.39 7.54 -7.53
N VAL A 500 -27.13 7.15 -7.79
CA VAL A 500 -26.44 7.29 -9.10
C VAL A 500 -25.26 6.30 -9.14
N LYS A 501 -25.11 5.67 -10.31
CA LYS A 501 -24.22 4.57 -10.67
C LYS A 501 -22.77 5.03 -10.98
N GLN A 502 -21.83 4.17 -10.58
CA GLN A 502 -20.65 3.69 -11.33
C GLN A 502 -19.71 4.69 -12.02
N THR A 503 -18.47 4.78 -11.50
CA THR A 503 -17.25 4.64 -12.33
C THR A 503 -16.07 4.17 -11.48
N ARG A 504 -15.69 2.89 -11.55
CA ARG A 504 -14.30 2.42 -11.34
C ARG A 504 -14.04 1.25 -12.28
N PHE A 505 -13.20 1.49 -13.28
CA PHE A 505 -12.50 0.49 -14.07
C PHE A 505 -10.99 0.73 -13.88
N PHE A 506 -10.22 -0.34 -14.04
CA PHE A 506 -8.75 -0.49 -14.03
C PHE A 506 -8.06 -0.74 -12.69
N THR A 507 -8.02 -2.02 -12.32
CA THR A 507 -6.79 -2.71 -11.92
C THR A 507 -6.82 -4.15 -12.47
N SER A 508 -5.66 -4.73 -12.73
CA SER A 508 -5.41 -6.12 -13.19
C SER A 508 -5.21 -6.35 -14.69
N LEU A 509 -4.13 -5.79 -15.22
CA LEU A 509 -3.24 -6.52 -16.14
C LEU A 509 -2.00 -6.87 -15.31
N LEU A 510 -1.82 -8.15 -14.97
CA LEU A 510 -0.56 -8.84 -14.65
C LEU A 510 -0.95 -10.23 -14.09
N TYR A 511 -1.05 -11.22 -14.97
CA TYR A 511 -0.90 -12.62 -14.58
C TYR A 511 0.55 -13.04 -14.82
N PRO A 512 1.15 -13.86 -13.94
CA PRO A 512 2.53 -14.30 -14.06
C PRO A 512 2.66 -15.46 -15.06
N VAL A 513 3.72 -15.39 -15.88
CA VAL A 513 4.26 -16.53 -16.62
C VAL A 513 5.08 -17.34 -15.63
N ILE A 514 4.56 -18.50 -15.24
CA ILE A 514 5.33 -19.58 -14.61
C ILE A 514 5.43 -20.68 -15.68
N LEU A 515 6.59 -20.79 -16.30
CA LEU A 515 7.01 -21.98 -17.05
C LEU A 515 8.13 -22.63 -16.25
N ILE A 516 7.78 -23.77 -15.66
CA ILE A 516 8.69 -24.70 -15.00
C ILE A 516 9.25 -25.61 -16.10
N PHE A 517 10.58 -25.67 -16.18
CA PHE A 517 11.31 -26.70 -16.92
C PHE A 517 11.10 -28.06 -16.26
N CYS A 518 10.66 -29.03 -17.05
CA CYS A 518 11.06 -30.44 -16.97
C CYS A 518 11.71 -30.80 -18.30
#